data_AF-A0A8T0GVE4-F1
#
_entry.id   AF-A0A8T0GVE4-F1
#
_cell.length_a   1.000
_cell.length_b   1.000
_cell.length_c   1.000
_cell.angle_alpha   90.00
_cell.angle_beta   90.00
_cell.angle_gamma   90.00
#
_symmetry.space_group_name_H-M   'P 1'
#
loop_
_entity.id
_entity.type
_entity.pdbx_description
1 polymer ?
#
loop_
_entity_poly.entity_id
_entity_poly.type
_entity_poly.pdbx_seq_one_letter_code
_entity_poly.pdbx_strand_id
1 'polypeptide(L)'
;MAALPTICLSALRALIHGGPLDSSAAPSSVSTSAQPSSGVSSPGATYLASSSSSRSVDEHLYYKEADEKSREDEYTERDYEFAGLQRFGRASLVALAAASLCYSAPGPALAFRGGGPYGQEVTRGQDLTGRDFSGLTLIKQDFKTSILRQANFKGAKLFGSSFFDSDLTGADLTDADLRGCDFSLANAQKANLTNAILEGALVTGNTSFKNAVITGADFTEVGWRDDQRKELCKIADGTNPVTGNSTRETLLCDY
;
A
#
# COMPACT_ATOMS: atom_id res chain seq x y z
N MET A 1 46.45 -0.32 -32.20
CA MET A 1 45.59 -0.14 -33.39
C MET A 1 44.83 -1.44 -33.62
N ALA A 2 43.58 -1.48 -33.18
CA ALA A 2 42.63 -2.56 -33.45
C ALA A 2 41.25 -1.90 -33.61
N ALA A 3 40.55 -2.29 -34.65
CA ALA A 3 39.40 -1.60 -35.23
C ALA A 3 38.15 -1.64 -34.33
N LEU A 4 37.48 -0.48 -34.25
CA LEU A 4 36.12 -0.32 -33.72
C LEU A 4 35.11 -0.85 -34.76
N PRO A 5 34.05 -1.58 -34.37
CA PRO A 5 33.00 -1.94 -35.31
C PRO A 5 32.12 -0.72 -35.58
N THR A 6 32.13 -0.31 -36.83
CA THR A 6 31.32 0.74 -37.42
C THR A 6 29.93 0.17 -37.74
N ILE A 7 28.89 0.97 -37.47
CA ILE A 7 27.62 0.99 -38.21
C ILE A 7 26.64 -0.17 -37.94
N CYS A 8 25.72 0.08 -37.01
CA CYS A 8 24.30 -0.26 -37.21
C CYS A 8 23.54 1.06 -37.45
N LEU A 9 23.85 1.71 -38.57
CA LEU A 9 23.25 2.94 -39.07
C LEU A 9 22.24 2.56 -40.16
N SER A 10 21.14 1.90 -39.77
CA SER A 10 20.05 1.59 -40.69
C SER A 10 18.73 1.33 -39.97
N ALA A 11 18.27 2.29 -39.16
CA ALA A 11 16.85 2.45 -38.84
C ALA A 11 16.49 3.87 -38.36
N LEU A 12 17.32 4.87 -38.67
CA LEU A 12 17.02 6.28 -38.43
C LEU A 12 16.61 6.95 -39.74
N ARG A 13 15.47 6.54 -40.31
CA ARG A 13 14.87 7.24 -41.46
C ARG A 13 13.37 6.95 -41.61
N ALA A 14 12.58 7.40 -40.64
CA ALA A 14 11.13 7.61 -40.82
C ALA A 14 10.63 8.68 -39.84
N LEU A 15 11.22 9.87 -39.92
CA LEU A 15 10.61 11.13 -39.51
C LEU A 15 10.66 12.01 -40.75
N ILE A 16 9.49 12.46 -41.22
CA ILE A 16 9.16 13.69 -41.97
C ILE A 16 7.88 13.40 -42.79
N HIS A 17 6.91 14.33 -42.73
CA HIS A 17 5.49 14.32 -43.14
C HIS A 17 4.56 13.83 -42.00
N GLY A 18 3.81 14.64 -41.26
CA GLY A 18 3.33 16.02 -41.47
C GLY A 18 1.82 16.01 -41.77
N GLY A 19 1.00 16.35 -40.77
CA GLY A 19 -0.40 16.80 -40.99
C GLY A 19 -1.50 15.99 -40.27
N PRO A 20 -2.58 16.63 -39.80
CA PRO A 20 -3.47 16.13 -38.75
C PRO A 20 -4.70 15.38 -39.29
N LEU A 21 -5.28 14.50 -38.48
CA LEU A 21 -6.63 13.98 -38.68
C LEU A 21 -7.47 14.26 -37.43
N ASP A 22 -8.37 15.22 -37.61
CA ASP A 22 -9.57 15.46 -36.83
C ASP A 22 -10.68 14.51 -37.30
N SER A 23 -11.70 14.28 -36.46
CA SER A 23 -12.95 13.49 -36.61
C SER A 23 -13.06 12.38 -35.55
N SER A 24 -13.82 12.60 -34.47
CA SER A 24 -15.28 12.51 -34.39
C SER A 24 -15.84 11.11 -34.70
N ALA A 25 -16.00 10.28 -33.68
CA ALA A 25 -17.08 9.29 -33.61
C ALA A 25 -17.16 8.69 -32.20
N ALA A 26 -18.19 9.10 -31.45
CA ALA A 26 -18.77 8.28 -30.40
C ALA A 26 -19.38 7.01 -31.02
N PRO A 27 -19.65 5.99 -30.19
CA PRO A 27 -21.05 5.66 -30.07
C PRO A 27 -21.50 5.51 -28.62
N SER A 28 -22.62 6.18 -28.38
CA SER A 28 -23.63 5.90 -27.37
C SER A 28 -24.11 4.45 -27.39
N SER A 29 -24.18 3.83 -26.22
CA SER A 29 -25.18 2.79 -25.92
C SER A 29 -25.75 3.01 -24.53
N VAL A 30 -26.93 3.63 -24.52
CA VAL A 30 -27.93 3.63 -23.47
C VAL A 30 -28.61 2.27 -23.43
N SER A 31 -29.25 1.96 -22.29
CA SER A 31 -30.25 0.90 -22.01
C SER A 31 -29.63 -0.25 -21.19
N THR A 32 -30.18 -0.72 -20.07
CA THR A 32 -31.48 -0.48 -19.44
C THR A 32 -31.44 -1.03 -18.02
N SER A 33 -32.28 -0.43 -17.18
CA SER A 33 -32.80 -0.94 -15.91
C SER A 33 -33.23 -2.41 -15.92
N ALA A 34 -32.97 -3.11 -14.82
CA ALA A 34 -33.90 -4.10 -14.26
C ALA A 34 -33.54 -4.36 -12.77
N GLN A 35 -34.34 -3.79 -11.87
CA GLN A 35 -34.61 -4.44 -10.58
C GLN A 35 -35.39 -5.74 -10.83
N PRO A 36 -35.44 -6.64 -9.84
CA PRO A 36 -36.73 -6.74 -9.18
C PRO A 36 -36.64 -6.78 -7.65
N SER A 37 -37.64 -6.13 -7.07
CA SER A 37 -38.11 -6.23 -5.70
C SER A 37 -38.82 -7.56 -5.41
N SER A 38 -38.53 -8.15 -4.25
CA SER A 38 -39.45 -8.87 -3.37
C SER A 38 -38.62 -9.33 -2.16
N GLY A 39 -38.93 -9.06 -0.90
CA GLY A 39 -40.24 -9.00 -0.29
C GLY A 39 -40.30 -10.09 0.78
N VAL A 40 -40.21 -9.66 2.04
CA VAL A 40 -40.87 -10.22 3.24
C VAL A 40 -40.46 -11.63 3.70
N SER A 41 -39.86 -11.72 4.90
CA SER A 41 -40.51 -12.32 6.10
C SER A 41 -39.47 -12.71 7.16
N SER A 42 -39.38 -11.90 8.22
CA SER A 42 -39.03 -12.41 9.55
C SER A 42 -40.21 -13.24 10.08
N PRO A 43 -39.95 -14.21 10.96
CA PRO A 43 -40.41 -13.98 12.33
C PRO A 43 -39.36 -14.35 13.38
N GLY A 44 -39.34 -13.56 14.44
CA GLY A 44 -38.66 -13.92 15.68
C GLY A 44 -39.37 -15.08 16.39
N ALA A 45 -38.59 -15.84 17.13
CA ALA A 45 -39.08 -16.56 18.30
C ALA A 45 -37.96 -16.63 19.33
N THR A 46 -38.32 -16.20 20.53
CA THR A 46 -37.53 -15.98 21.72
C THR A 46 -37.35 -17.28 22.52
N TYR A 47 -36.28 -17.32 23.32
CA TYR A 47 -36.04 -18.19 24.49
C TYR A 47 -36.00 -19.71 24.29
N LEU A 48 -34.89 -20.33 24.71
CA LEU A 48 -34.84 -21.13 25.94
C LEU A 48 -33.38 -21.48 26.28
N ALA A 49 -32.99 -21.12 27.49
CA ALA A 49 -31.83 -21.67 28.17
C ALA A 49 -32.24 -23.00 28.81
N SER A 50 -31.42 -24.04 28.67
CA SER A 50 -31.39 -25.18 29.59
C SER A 50 -30.07 -25.93 29.50
N SER A 51 -29.29 -25.72 30.56
CA SER A 51 -28.34 -26.58 31.24
C SER A 51 -28.19 -28.05 30.82
N SER A 52 -26.91 -28.46 30.79
CA SER A 52 -26.32 -29.70 31.31
C SER A 52 -26.85 -31.06 30.84
N SER A 53 -26.00 -31.84 30.17
CA SER A 53 -25.68 -33.20 30.65
C SER A 53 -24.43 -33.75 29.96
N SER A 54 -23.49 -34.17 30.79
CA SER A 54 -22.28 -34.93 30.54
C SER A 54 -22.56 -36.39 30.14
N ARG A 55 -21.90 -36.88 29.08
CA ARG A 55 -21.47 -38.28 28.88
C ARG A 55 -20.19 -38.21 28.02
N SER A 56 -18.99 -38.43 28.57
CA SER A 56 -18.36 -39.72 28.85
C SER A 56 -18.47 -40.68 27.66
N VAL A 57 -17.42 -40.67 26.84
CA VAL A 57 -16.95 -41.85 26.11
C VAL A 57 -15.43 -41.86 26.24
N ASP A 58 -14.94 -42.83 26.99
CA ASP A 58 -13.54 -43.25 27.04
C ASP A 58 -13.09 -43.71 25.66
N GLU A 59 -11.94 -43.22 25.18
CA GLU A 59 -11.15 -43.98 24.24
C GLU A 59 -9.67 -43.88 24.61
N HIS A 60 -9.22 -44.95 25.25
CA HIS A 60 -7.86 -45.29 25.59
C HIS A 60 -7.02 -45.44 24.31
N LEU A 61 -6.06 -44.55 24.06
CA LEU A 61 -5.02 -44.76 23.05
C LEU A 61 -3.64 -44.44 23.65
N TYR A 62 -3.15 -45.46 24.35
CA TYR A 62 -1.78 -45.95 24.44
C TYR A 62 -0.67 -45.02 23.90
N TYR A 63 0.00 -44.28 24.80
CA TYR A 63 1.33 -43.75 24.53
C TYR A 63 2.36 -44.88 24.61
N LYS A 64 3.14 -45.06 23.54
CA LYS A 64 4.27 -45.97 23.50
C LYS A 64 5.54 -45.14 23.38
N GLU A 65 6.27 -45.04 24.49
CA GLU A 65 7.64 -44.53 24.54
C GLU A 65 8.56 -45.49 23.77
N ALA A 66 9.42 -44.94 22.92
CA ALA A 66 10.61 -45.62 22.43
C ALA A 66 11.67 -44.61 21.96
N ASP A 67 12.76 -44.61 22.72
CA ASP A 67 14.16 -44.40 22.35
C ASP A 67 14.62 -43.13 21.64
N GLU A 68 15.20 -42.28 22.48
CA GLU A 68 16.29 -41.35 22.27
C GLU A 68 17.49 -42.03 21.57
N LYS A 69 17.77 -41.64 20.33
CA LYS A 69 19.11 -41.80 19.74
C LYS A 69 19.47 -40.60 18.89
N SER A 70 20.32 -39.78 19.50
CA SER A 70 21.16 -38.75 18.94
C SER A 70 21.70 -39.12 17.54
N ARG A 71 21.51 -38.19 16.59
CA ARG A 71 22.20 -38.20 15.31
C ARG A 71 22.81 -36.82 15.11
N GLU A 72 24.08 -36.72 15.49
CA GLU A 72 24.98 -35.68 15.02
C GLU A 72 25.36 -36.05 13.58
N ASP A 73 24.99 -35.22 12.61
CA ASP A 73 25.47 -35.37 11.24
C ASP A 73 26.77 -34.55 11.11
N GLU A 74 27.87 -35.28 11.22
CA GLU A 74 29.26 -34.88 11.00
C GLU A 74 29.49 -34.66 9.49
N TYR A 75 29.79 -33.41 9.10
CA TYR A 75 30.14 -33.05 7.73
C TYR A 75 31.61 -33.43 7.46
N THR A 76 31.80 -34.60 6.85
CA THR A 76 33.11 -35.11 6.44
C THR A 76 33.58 -34.41 5.15
N GLU A 77 34.75 -33.77 5.23
CA GLU A 77 35.53 -33.30 4.08
C GLU A 77 35.74 -34.46 3.09
N ARG A 78 35.45 -34.21 1.81
CA ARG A 78 35.94 -35.07 0.73
C ARG A 78 37.11 -34.38 0.05
N ASP A 79 38.29 -34.90 0.37
CA ASP A 79 39.51 -34.78 -0.42
C ASP A 79 39.21 -35.17 -1.87
N TYR A 80 39.27 -34.18 -2.78
CA TYR A 80 39.40 -34.47 -4.20
C TYR A 80 40.88 -34.44 -4.55
N GLU A 81 41.39 -35.65 -4.73
CA GLU A 81 42.73 -36.01 -5.14
C GLU A 81 43.10 -35.32 -6.47
N PHE A 82 44.29 -34.73 -6.46
CA PHE A 82 44.85 -33.87 -7.50
C PHE A 82 45.43 -34.73 -8.64
N ALA A 83 44.69 -34.87 -9.73
CA ALA A 83 45.20 -35.42 -10.99
C ALA A 83 44.93 -34.45 -12.14
N GLY A 84 45.99 -33.95 -12.76
CA GLY A 84 45.93 -33.34 -14.09
C GLY A 84 46.40 -31.90 -14.18
N LEU A 85 47.70 -31.66 -13.97
CA LEU A 85 48.38 -30.58 -14.68
C LEU A 85 48.24 -30.84 -16.18
N GLN A 86 47.40 -30.10 -16.91
CA GLN A 86 47.68 -29.71 -18.28
C GLN A 86 47.15 -28.31 -18.61
N ARG A 87 48.12 -27.40 -18.78
CA ARG A 87 48.18 -26.35 -19.80
C ARG A 87 46.86 -25.66 -20.16
N PHE A 88 46.58 -24.54 -19.51
CA PHE A 88 45.94 -23.42 -20.21
C PHE A 88 46.63 -22.10 -19.86
N GLY A 89 46.98 -21.37 -20.92
CA GLY A 89 47.90 -20.25 -20.91
C GLY A 89 47.39 -19.00 -20.21
N ARG A 90 48.26 -18.00 -20.19
CA ARG A 90 48.18 -16.68 -19.51
C ARG A 90 47.04 -15.78 -20.02
N ALA A 91 45.81 -16.26 -20.03
CA ALA A 91 44.64 -15.55 -20.52
C ALA A 91 43.48 -15.48 -19.48
N SER A 92 43.77 -15.63 -18.19
CA SER A 92 42.74 -15.62 -17.13
C SER A 92 43.02 -14.67 -15.96
N LEU A 93 43.67 -13.52 -16.21
CA LEU A 93 43.70 -12.42 -15.22
C LEU A 93 42.82 -11.21 -15.59
N VAL A 94 42.27 -11.17 -16.81
CA VAL A 94 41.33 -10.10 -17.22
C VAL A 94 39.86 -10.49 -16.98
N ALA A 95 39.56 -11.78 -16.81
CA ALA A 95 38.20 -12.27 -16.54
C ALA A 95 37.76 -12.14 -15.07
N LEU A 96 38.69 -11.95 -14.12
CA LEU A 96 38.37 -11.79 -12.69
C LEU A 96 38.17 -10.35 -12.23
N ALA A 97 38.36 -9.35 -13.11
CA ALA A 97 38.05 -7.95 -12.80
C ALA A 97 36.61 -7.55 -13.16
N ALA A 98 35.89 -8.36 -13.97
CA ALA A 98 34.52 -8.07 -14.37
C ALA A 98 33.47 -8.56 -13.36
N ALA A 99 33.83 -9.49 -12.47
CA ALA A 99 32.91 -10.04 -11.47
C ALA A 99 32.81 -9.19 -10.18
N SER A 100 33.75 -8.27 -9.96
CA SER A 100 33.78 -7.41 -8.75
C SER A 100 33.03 -6.08 -8.90
N LEU A 101 32.48 -5.77 -10.08
CA LEU A 101 31.68 -4.56 -10.31
C LEU A 101 30.16 -4.77 -10.13
N CYS A 102 29.73 -5.98 -9.74
CA CYS A 102 28.33 -6.26 -9.43
C CYS A 102 28.03 -6.29 -7.92
N TYR A 103 29.02 -5.99 -7.07
CA TYR A 103 28.84 -5.92 -5.61
C TYR A 103 28.68 -4.47 -5.12
N SER A 104 27.77 -3.76 -5.77
CA SER A 104 27.07 -2.64 -5.13
C SER A 104 25.62 -2.76 -5.54
N ALA A 105 24.92 -3.74 -4.97
CA ALA A 105 23.48 -3.64 -4.90
C ALA A 105 23.18 -2.34 -4.15
N PRO A 106 22.55 -1.33 -4.77
CA PRO A 106 21.79 -0.40 -3.95
C PRO A 106 20.74 -1.24 -3.23
N GLY A 107 20.39 -0.90 -1.99
CA GLY A 107 19.28 -1.54 -1.27
C GLY A 107 17.97 -1.51 -2.08
N PRO A 108 16.85 -2.00 -1.55
CA PRO A 108 15.55 -1.98 -2.23
C PRO A 108 15.10 -0.52 -2.47
N ALA A 109 15.64 0.10 -3.51
CA ALA A 109 15.41 1.47 -3.94
C ALA A 109 15.23 1.54 -5.46
N LEU A 110 15.40 0.41 -6.17
CA LEU A 110 15.19 0.30 -7.61
C LEU A 110 13.90 -0.45 -7.94
N ALA A 111 12.76 0.15 -7.62
CA ALA A 111 11.49 -0.18 -8.24
C ALA A 111 10.47 0.95 -8.01
N PHE A 112 10.75 2.18 -8.45
CA PHE A 112 9.69 3.18 -8.48
C PHE A 112 9.91 4.25 -9.57
N ARG A 113 9.93 3.78 -10.81
CA ARG A 113 9.70 4.61 -12.00
C ARG A 113 8.73 3.87 -12.92
N GLY A 114 7.46 3.90 -12.55
CA GLY A 114 6.38 3.32 -13.35
C GLY A 114 5.11 3.28 -12.51
N GLY A 115 4.18 4.18 -12.79
CA GLY A 115 2.86 4.25 -12.15
C GLY A 115 1.98 3.07 -12.52
N GLY A 116 2.36 1.87 -12.08
CA GLY A 116 1.54 0.67 -12.09
C GLY A 116 0.75 0.54 -10.79
N PRO A 117 -0.30 -0.30 -10.77
CA PRO A 117 -0.95 -0.69 -9.52
C PRO A 117 0.08 -1.42 -8.65
N TYR A 118 0.30 -0.91 -7.43
CA TYR A 118 1.28 -1.49 -6.52
C TYR A 118 0.67 -2.76 -5.93
N GLY A 119 1.35 -3.89 -6.12
CA GLY A 119 1.01 -5.09 -5.37
C GLY A 119 0.91 -4.73 -3.88
N GLN A 120 -0.07 -5.29 -3.18
CA GLN A 120 -0.32 -4.99 -1.75
C GLN A 120 0.93 -5.20 -0.88
N GLU A 121 1.88 -6.01 -1.35
CA GLU A 121 3.14 -6.33 -0.69
C GLU A 121 4.20 -5.22 -0.80
N VAL A 122 4.09 -4.28 -1.76
CA VAL A 122 5.16 -3.30 -2.03
C VAL A 122 5.12 -2.11 -1.07
N THR A 123 3.97 -1.81 -0.45
CA THR A 123 3.82 -0.63 0.41
C THR A 123 3.74 -0.96 1.89
N ARG A 124 3.31 -2.16 2.26
CA ARG A 124 3.08 -2.55 3.65
C ARG A 124 4.38 -2.71 4.44
N GLY A 125 4.41 -2.15 5.64
CA GLY A 125 5.53 -2.28 6.58
C GLY A 125 6.86 -1.70 6.07
N GLN A 126 6.81 -0.84 5.06
CA GLN A 126 7.99 -0.28 4.43
C GLN A 126 8.37 1.08 5.02
N ASP A 127 9.65 1.42 4.93
CA ASP A 127 10.09 2.82 5.06
C ASP A 127 9.92 3.53 3.71
N LEU A 128 8.92 4.41 3.67
CA LEU A 128 8.50 5.20 2.53
C LEU A 128 8.61 6.70 2.87
N THR A 129 9.52 7.06 3.79
CA THR A 129 9.79 8.46 4.16
C THR A 129 10.11 9.31 2.93
N GLY A 130 9.44 10.44 2.79
CA GLY A 130 9.65 11.41 1.71
C GLY A 130 9.27 10.92 0.31
N ARG A 131 8.61 9.75 0.18
CA ARG A 131 8.25 9.19 -1.12
C ARG A 131 7.14 10.00 -1.78
N ASP A 132 7.22 10.09 -3.11
CA ASP A 132 6.23 10.78 -3.92
C ASP A 132 5.20 9.79 -4.50
N PHE A 133 3.96 9.97 -4.07
CA PHE A 133 2.76 9.27 -4.49
C PHE A 133 1.72 10.21 -5.12
N SER A 134 2.10 11.45 -5.43
CA SER A 134 1.16 12.47 -5.90
C SER A 134 0.46 12.08 -7.21
N GLY A 135 -0.85 12.33 -7.27
CA GLY A 135 -1.72 12.03 -8.42
C GLY A 135 -1.91 10.54 -8.73
N LEU A 136 -1.30 9.62 -7.97
CA LEU A 136 -1.41 8.20 -8.23
C LEU A 136 -2.79 7.64 -7.90
N THR A 137 -3.16 6.57 -8.59
CA THR A 137 -4.31 5.73 -8.22
C THR A 137 -3.85 4.61 -7.31
N LEU A 138 -4.24 4.69 -6.05
CA LEU A 138 -3.83 3.84 -4.94
C LEU A 138 -5.07 3.28 -4.22
N ILE A 139 -6.12 2.92 -4.97
CA ILE A 139 -7.38 2.45 -4.41
C ILE A 139 -7.15 1.15 -3.65
N LYS A 140 -7.60 1.08 -2.40
CA LYS A 140 -7.45 -0.07 -1.50
C LYS A 140 -5.99 -0.52 -1.29
N GLN A 141 -5.04 0.40 -1.38
CA GLN A 141 -3.62 0.10 -1.16
C GLN A 141 -3.37 -0.17 0.33
N ASP A 142 -2.54 -1.17 0.63
CA ASP A 142 -2.13 -1.55 1.98
C ASP A 142 -0.84 -0.80 2.40
N PHE A 143 -0.99 0.27 3.19
CA PHE A 143 0.09 1.00 3.85
C PHE A 143 0.24 0.63 5.33
N LYS A 144 -0.34 -0.49 5.77
CA LYS A 144 -0.29 -0.91 7.19
C LYS A 144 1.13 -0.88 7.72
N THR A 145 1.29 -0.37 8.94
CA THR A 145 2.56 -0.35 9.70
C THR A 145 3.73 0.32 8.97
N SER A 146 3.46 1.17 7.98
CA SER A 146 4.51 1.79 7.15
C SER A 146 4.97 3.13 7.73
N ILE A 147 6.20 3.51 7.43
CA ILE A 147 6.74 4.84 7.76
C ILE A 147 6.55 5.72 6.52
N LEU A 148 5.63 6.68 6.60
CA LEU A 148 5.23 7.59 5.52
C LEU A 148 5.50 9.05 5.87
N ARG A 149 6.49 9.30 6.73
CA ARG A 149 6.85 10.64 7.17
C ARG A 149 7.20 11.49 5.96
N GLN A 150 6.61 12.69 5.85
CA GLN A 150 6.84 13.62 4.74
C GLN A 150 6.56 13.02 3.34
N ALA A 151 5.81 11.92 3.25
CA ALA A 151 5.40 11.38 1.96
C ALA A 151 4.41 12.34 1.28
N ASN A 152 4.47 12.41 -0.05
CA ASN A 152 3.60 13.27 -0.85
C ASN A 152 2.48 12.45 -1.49
N PHE A 153 1.26 12.58 -0.99
CA PHE A 153 0.03 12.00 -1.51
C PHE A 153 -0.88 13.05 -2.16
N LYS A 154 -0.34 14.21 -2.53
CA LYS A 154 -1.14 15.30 -3.10
C LYS A 154 -1.95 14.83 -4.31
N GLY A 155 -3.27 15.02 -4.27
CA GLY A 155 -4.21 14.62 -5.33
C GLY A 155 -4.28 13.11 -5.58
N ALA A 156 -3.75 12.27 -4.70
CA ALA A 156 -3.80 10.82 -4.87
C ALA A 156 -5.23 10.28 -4.66
N LYS A 157 -5.58 9.21 -5.38
CA LYS A 157 -6.85 8.50 -5.23
C LYS A 157 -6.65 7.30 -4.32
N LEU A 158 -7.05 7.42 -3.06
CA LEU A 158 -6.76 6.47 -1.99
C LEU A 158 -8.02 5.77 -1.46
N PHE A 159 -9.15 5.84 -2.17
CA PHE A 159 -10.42 5.24 -1.75
C PHE A 159 -10.24 3.84 -1.13
N GLY A 160 -10.64 3.69 0.13
CA GLY A 160 -10.60 2.43 0.87
C GLY A 160 -9.20 1.90 1.23
N SER A 161 -8.15 2.72 1.13
CA SER A 161 -6.78 2.33 1.51
C SER A 161 -6.61 2.22 3.01
N SER A 162 -5.61 1.44 3.42
CA SER A 162 -5.32 1.20 4.83
C SER A 162 -4.03 1.88 5.25
N PHE A 163 -4.13 2.87 6.12
CA PHE A 163 -3.05 3.51 6.87
C PHE A 163 -2.96 3.01 8.31
N PHE A 164 -3.60 1.88 8.63
CA PHE A 164 -3.62 1.33 9.97
C PHE A 164 -2.21 1.21 10.56
N ASP A 165 -2.02 1.80 11.75
CA ASP A 165 -0.76 1.84 12.50
C ASP A 165 0.44 2.39 11.70
N SER A 166 0.20 3.26 10.72
CA SER A 166 1.25 3.92 9.94
C SER A 166 1.68 5.27 10.53
N ASP A 167 2.89 5.71 10.20
CA ASP A 167 3.40 7.04 10.58
C ASP A 167 3.39 7.99 9.39
N LEU A 168 2.36 8.84 9.33
CA LEU A 168 2.14 9.88 8.32
C LEU A 168 2.65 11.26 8.77
N THR A 169 3.57 11.33 9.74
CA THR A 169 3.99 12.62 10.30
C THR A 169 4.51 13.57 9.20
N GLY A 170 3.83 14.71 9.04
CA GLY A 170 4.19 15.71 8.04
C GLY A 170 3.91 15.32 6.58
N ALA A 171 3.11 14.27 6.32
CA ALA A 171 2.73 13.89 4.96
C ALA A 171 1.84 14.96 4.31
N ASP A 172 1.98 15.13 2.99
CA ASP A 172 1.12 16.01 2.19
C ASP A 172 -0.03 15.18 1.59
N LEU A 173 -1.24 15.38 2.07
CA LEU A 173 -2.48 14.74 1.60
C LEU A 173 -3.41 15.77 0.95
N THR A 174 -2.87 16.92 0.50
CA THR A 174 -3.66 17.99 -0.11
C THR A 174 -4.44 17.46 -1.31
N ASP A 175 -5.72 17.81 -1.41
CA ASP A 175 -6.63 17.39 -2.50
C ASP A 175 -6.79 15.85 -2.66
N ALA A 176 -6.38 15.04 -1.68
CA ALA A 176 -6.46 13.59 -1.77
C ALA A 176 -7.88 13.05 -1.54
N ASP A 177 -8.25 12.00 -2.27
CA ASP A 177 -9.48 11.24 -2.05
C ASP A 177 -9.22 10.10 -1.07
N LEU A 178 -9.59 10.29 0.19
CA LEU A 178 -9.35 9.40 1.33
C LEU A 178 -10.63 8.72 1.83
N ARG A 179 -11.68 8.70 1.00
CA ARG A 179 -12.99 8.16 1.40
C ARG A 179 -12.87 6.68 1.79
N GLY A 180 -13.45 6.34 2.94
CA GLY A 180 -13.42 4.99 3.49
C GLY A 180 -12.02 4.47 3.88
N CYS A 181 -11.01 5.32 3.96
CA CYS A 181 -9.68 4.91 4.41
C CYS A 181 -9.67 4.50 5.89
N ASP A 182 -8.81 3.55 6.24
CA ASP A 182 -8.57 3.19 7.64
C ASP A 182 -7.31 3.90 8.18
N PHE A 183 -7.50 4.89 9.05
CA PHE A 183 -6.45 5.59 9.79
C PHE A 183 -6.29 5.09 11.23
N SER A 184 -6.94 3.98 11.61
CA SER A 184 -6.90 3.49 12.99
C SER A 184 -5.46 3.27 13.47
N LEU A 185 -5.13 3.78 14.65
CA LEU A 185 -3.79 3.79 15.25
C LEU A 185 -2.73 4.64 14.50
N ALA A 186 -3.09 5.31 13.41
CA ALA A 186 -2.12 6.06 12.60
C ALA A 186 -1.66 7.35 13.30
N ASN A 187 -0.40 7.73 13.04
CA ASN A 187 0.14 9.01 13.43
C ASN A 187 0.11 9.99 12.25
N ALA A 188 -0.93 10.80 12.13
CA ALA A 188 -1.09 11.86 11.11
C ALA A 188 -0.74 13.26 11.65
N GLN A 189 0.15 13.36 12.63
CA GLN A 189 0.58 14.64 13.17
C GLN A 189 1.23 15.51 12.10
N LYS A 190 0.90 16.80 12.10
CA LYS A 190 1.45 17.78 11.13
C LYS A 190 1.16 17.44 9.65
N ALA A 191 0.31 16.47 9.37
CA ALA A 191 -0.09 16.16 8.00
C ALA A 191 -0.88 17.34 7.40
N ASN A 192 -0.71 17.58 6.11
CA ASN A 192 -1.50 18.56 5.39
C ASN A 192 -2.70 17.87 4.72
N LEU A 193 -3.90 18.11 5.23
CA LEU A 193 -5.17 17.57 4.73
C LEU A 193 -5.99 18.65 4.01
N THR A 194 -5.40 19.75 3.57
CA THR A 194 -6.13 20.81 2.86
C THR A 194 -6.92 20.22 1.69
N ASN A 195 -8.23 20.50 1.65
CA ASN A 195 -9.17 19.99 0.64
C ASN A 195 -9.28 18.45 0.53
N ALA A 196 -8.69 17.69 1.45
CA ALA A 196 -8.79 16.23 1.42
C ALA A 196 -10.22 15.78 1.75
N ILE A 197 -10.66 14.68 1.13
CA ILE A 197 -12.01 14.13 1.33
C ILE A 197 -11.89 12.84 2.15
N LEU A 198 -12.27 12.89 3.43
CA LEU A 198 -12.17 11.77 4.37
C LEU A 198 -13.53 11.13 4.67
N GLU A 199 -14.52 11.30 3.78
CA GLU A 199 -15.87 10.78 3.99
C GLU A 199 -15.86 9.29 4.41
N GLY A 200 -16.44 8.98 5.56
CA GLY A 200 -16.51 7.61 6.09
C GLY A 200 -15.17 6.98 6.48
N ALA A 201 -14.09 7.76 6.60
CA ALA A 201 -12.81 7.26 7.07
C ALA A 201 -12.89 6.78 8.53
N LEU A 202 -12.13 5.72 8.86
CA LEU A 202 -12.07 5.16 10.20
C LEU A 202 -10.90 5.78 10.98
N VAL A 203 -11.20 6.38 12.15
CA VAL A 203 -10.21 7.06 13.01
C VAL A 203 -10.29 6.54 14.44
N THR A 204 -9.93 5.27 14.67
CA THR A 204 -10.08 4.63 15.98
C THR A 204 -8.77 4.56 16.78
N GLY A 205 -8.85 4.16 18.06
CA GLY A 205 -7.67 3.98 18.92
C GLY A 205 -6.85 5.27 19.12
N ASN A 206 -5.53 5.17 19.24
CA ASN A 206 -4.64 6.31 19.52
C ASN A 206 -4.30 7.18 18.29
N THR A 207 -5.13 7.16 17.25
CA THR A 207 -4.95 7.98 16.04
C THR A 207 -4.75 9.47 16.38
N SER A 208 -3.76 10.11 15.78
CA SER A 208 -3.37 11.49 16.11
C SER A 208 -3.35 12.40 14.88
N PHE A 209 -4.14 13.47 14.92
CA PHE A 209 -4.14 14.56 13.94
C PHE A 209 -3.60 15.87 14.54
N LYS A 210 -2.81 15.81 15.63
CA LYS A 210 -2.31 17.02 16.29
C LYS A 210 -1.48 17.86 15.32
N ASN A 211 -1.75 19.16 15.28
CA ASN A 211 -1.11 20.13 14.39
C ASN A 211 -1.29 19.83 12.89
N ALA A 212 -2.24 18.97 12.49
CA ALA A 212 -2.58 18.81 11.08
C ALA A 212 -3.21 20.10 10.54
N VAL A 213 -3.01 20.36 9.25
CA VAL A 213 -3.72 21.42 8.52
C VAL A 213 -4.97 20.81 7.93
N ILE A 214 -6.15 21.37 8.19
CA ILE A 214 -7.44 20.77 7.80
C ILE A 214 -8.36 21.71 7.02
N THR A 215 -7.86 22.87 6.58
CA THR A 215 -8.66 23.86 5.86
C THR A 215 -9.31 23.24 4.63
N GLY A 216 -10.65 23.29 4.55
CA GLY A 216 -11.40 22.70 3.44
C GLY A 216 -11.43 21.17 3.43
N ALA A 217 -10.92 20.48 4.46
CA ALA A 217 -11.07 19.03 4.57
C ALA A 217 -12.55 18.65 4.81
N ASP A 218 -12.98 17.54 4.22
CA ASP A 218 -14.33 17.00 4.42
C ASP A 218 -14.28 15.77 5.34
N PHE A 219 -14.95 15.88 6.50
CA PHE A 219 -14.99 14.82 7.53
C PHE A 219 -16.36 14.17 7.68
N THR A 220 -17.21 14.24 6.65
CA THR A 220 -18.55 13.66 6.65
C THR A 220 -18.50 12.18 7.07
N GLU A 221 -19.37 11.77 7.99
CA GLU A 221 -19.44 10.39 8.51
C GLU A 221 -18.14 9.85 9.13
N VAL A 222 -17.22 10.71 9.57
CA VAL A 222 -16.03 10.29 10.32
C VAL A 222 -16.35 10.19 11.82
N GLY A 223 -16.14 8.99 12.38
CA GLY A 223 -16.40 8.70 13.80
C GLY A 223 -15.32 9.27 14.73
N TRP A 224 -15.42 10.55 15.08
CA TRP A 224 -14.48 11.21 16.00
C TRP A 224 -14.80 10.97 17.47
N ARG A 225 -13.77 10.74 18.29
CA ARG A 225 -13.90 10.92 19.74
C ARG A 225 -14.04 12.40 20.09
N ASP A 226 -14.70 12.68 21.21
CA ASP A 226 -14.95 14.06 21.68
C ASP A 226 -13.67 14.89 21.87
N ASP A 227 -12.58 14.27 22.34
CA ASP A 227 -11.27 14.93 22.51
C ASP A 227 -10.65 15.35 21.17
N GLN A 228 -10.69 14.45 20.19
CA GLN A 228 -10.17 14.73 18.84
C GLN A 228 -11.01 15.79 18.14
N ARG A 229 -12.34 15.64 18.16
CA ARG A 229 -13.28 16.57 17.52
C ARG A 229 -13.10 17.98 18.07
N LYS A 230 -13.07 18.14 19.40
CA LYS A 230 -12.86 19.44 20.06
C LYS A 230 -11.54 20.10 19.66
N GLU A 231 -10.46 19.33 19.50
CA GLU A 231 -9.18 19.88 19.09
C GLU A 231 -9.20 20.33 17.63
N LEU A 232 -9.74 19.51 16.73
CA LEU A 232 -9.88 19.85 15.31
C LEU A 232 -10.79 21.07 15.11
N CYS A 233 -11.88 21.19 15.87
CA CYS A 233 -12.79 22.32 15.80
C CYS A 233 -12.19 23.68 16.15
N LYS A 234 -11.05 23.71 16.85
CA LYS A 234 -10.29 24.96 17.11
C LYS A 234 -9.61 25.51 15.87
N ILE A 235 -9.28 24.64 14.92
CA ILE A 235 -8.52 24.97 13.71
C ILE A 235 -9.33 24.75 12.42
N ALA A 236 -10.56 24.24 12.54
CA ALA A 236 -11.42 23.94 11.40
C ALA A 236 -11.95 25.22 10.74
N ASP A 237 -11.66 25.35 9.45
CA ASP A 237 -12.13 26.42 8.57
C ASP A 237 -12.20 25.95 7.11
N GLY A 238 -12.78 26.77 6.24
CA GLY A 238 -12.87 26.51 4.81
C GLY A 238 -14.01 25.59 4.38
N THR A 239 -14.11 25.46 3.06
CA THR A 239 -15.11 24.65 2.35
C THR A 239 -14.36 23.78 1.36
N ASN A 240 -14.68 22.50 1.32
CA ASN A 240 -14.06 21.59 0.38
C ASN A 240 -14.47 21.98 -1.07
N PRO A 241 -13.51 22.21 -1.98
CA PRO A 241 -13.82 22.68 -3.34
C PRO A 241 -14.48 21.61 -4.22
N VAL A 242 -14.42 20.33 -3.83
CA VAL A 242 -14.98 19.20 -4.58
C VAL A 242 -16.37 18.85 -4.08
N THR A 243 -16.56 18.74 -2.76
CA THR A 243 -17.85 18.34 -2.18
C THR A 243 -18.76 19.52 -1.86
N GLY A 244 -18.21 20.73 -1.69
CA GLY A 244 -18.95 21.91 -1.27
C GLY A 244 -19.26 21.94 0.23
N ASN A 245 -18.82 20.94 1.00
CA ASN A 245 -19.09 20.86 2.43
C ASN A 245 -18.15 21.74 3.24
N SER A 246 -18.68 22.38 4.28
CA SER A 246 -17.90 23.14 5.26
C SER A 246 -17.15 22.19 6.20
N THR A 247 -15.85 22.43 6.42
CA THR A 247 -15.04 21.62 7.34
C THR A 247 -15.59 21.63 8.76
N ARG A 248 -16.11 22.79 9.22
CA ARG A 248 -16.69 22.92 10.57
C ARG A 248 -18.01 22.16 10.72
N GLU A 249 -18.83 22.16 9.67
CA GLU A 249 -20.12 21.46 9.67
C GLU A 249 -19.93 19.95 9.64
N THR A 250 -19.00 19.46 8.81
CA THR A 250 -18.68 18.03 8.73
C THR A 250 -18.02 17.49 10.00
N LEU A 251 -17.32 18.34 10.75
CA LEU A 251 -16.83 18.04 12.09
C LEU A 251 -17.87 18.22 13.20
N LEU A 252 -19.08 18.71 12.89
CA LEU A 252 -20.12 19.01 13.88
C LEU A 252 -19.61 19.91 15.02
N CYS A 253 -18.87 20.97 14.69
CA CYS A 253 -18.23 21.82 15.69
C CYS A 253 -19.19 22.67 16.53
N ASP A 254 -20.41 22.89 16.01
CA ASP A 254 -21.42 23.75 16.63
C ASP A 254 -22.50 22.94 17.37
N TYR A 255 -22.27 21.63 17.56
CA TYR A 255 -23.12 20.69 18.30
C TYR A 255 -22.39 20.08 19.50
#